data_AF-A0A7V7DFN2-F1
#
_entry.id   AF-A0A7V7DFN2-F1
#
_cell.length_a   1.000
_cell.length_b   1.000
_cell.length_c   1.000
_cell.angle_alpha   90.00
_cell.angle_beta   90.00
_cell.angle_gamma   90.00
#
_symmetry.space_group_name_H-M   'P 1'
#
loop_
_entity.id
_entity.type
_entity.pdbx_description
1 polymer ?
#
loop_
_entity_poly.entity_id
_entity_poly.type
_entity_poly.pdbx_seq_one_letter_code
_entity_poly.pdbx_strand_id
1 'polypeptide(L)'
;MRKPLKLVVVGVAMFFAVTAAYAATEVPDVVKLENKAYKKHTKGIVEFHHKKHAEAYAKDHPEFYKRGCGECHHDDQNKPLTNLKAGDDVKSCLECHKKLGEMPSKEKKAMRTAKLSKEERAKKELEYHAEAIHENCTGCHKLYNKKNKLKSKDPKAAPTTCKTCHPEK
;
A
#
# COMPACT_ATOMS: atom_id res chain seq x y z
N MET A 1 51.82 20.40 52.69
CA MET A 1 52.58 19.74 51.61
C MET A 1 52.18 18.28 51.52
N ARG A 2 52.28 17.67 50.32
CA ARG A 2 51.94 16.29 49.90
C ARG A 2 50.50 16.03 49.41
N LYS A 3 50.28 16.36 48.13
CA LYS A 3 49.50 15.57 47.15
C LYS A 3 50.44 14.48 46.55
N PRO A 4 50.01 13.54 45.68
CA PRO A 4 48.72 12.81 45.55
C PRO A 4 48.94 11.29 45.37
N LEU A 5 47.87 10.46 45.44
CA LEU A 5 47.86 9.19 44.70
C LEU A 5 46.51 9.01 44.00
N LYS A 6 46.58 9.07 42.68
CA LYS A 6 45.49 8.82 41.74
C LYS A 6 45.27 7.31 41.70
N LEU A 7 44.03 6.86 41.86
CA LEU A 7 43.60 5.57 41.29
C LEU A 7 42.40 5.84 40.40
N VAL A 8 42.70 5.85 39.10
CA VAL A 8 41.77 5.93 37.99
C VAL A 8 41.21 4.52 37.80
N VAL A 9 39.91 4.33 38.00
CA VAL A 9 39.19 3.14 37.53
C VAL A 9 38.31 3.60 36.37
N VAL A 10 38.86 3.53 35.15
CA VAL A 10 38.09 3.62 33.91
C VAL A 10 37.58 2.21 33.63
N GLY A 11 36.34 1.94 34.04
CA GLY A 11 35.64 0.70 33.78
C GLY A 11 34.93 0.75 32.42
N VAL A 12 35.57 0.15 31.42
CA VAL A 12 35.03 -0.53 30.22
C VAL A 12 33.76 0.06 29.60
N ALA A 13 33.96 0.75 28.47
CA ALA A 13 32.92 1.02 27.49
C ALA A 13 32.42 -0.30 26.86
N MET A 14 31.21 -0.73 27.20
CA MET A 14 30.44 -1.66 26.37
C MET A 14 29.66 -0.87 25.33
N PHE A 15 30.32 -0.59 24.20
CA PHE A 15 29.59 -0.29 22.96
C PHE A 15 28.84 -1.57 22.56
N PHE A 16 27.55 -1.66 22.89
CA PHE A 16 26.66 -2.59 22.23
C PHE A 16 26.47 -2.11 20.80
N ALA A 17 27.34 -2.56 19.89
CA ALA A 17 27.04 -2.56 18.48
C ALA A 17 25.95 -3.61 18.24
N VAL A 18 24.69 -3.20 18.43
CA VAL A 18 23.54 -3.94 17.89
C VAL A 18 23.62 -3.80 16.38
N THR A 19 24.39 -4.69 15.76
CA THR A 19 24.28 -4.93 14.32
C THR A 19 22.96 -5.66 14.13
N ALA A 20 21.88 -4.89 13.95
CA ALA A 20 20.67 -5.43 13.36
C ALA A 20 21.07 -5.89 11.95
N ALA A 21 21.33 -7.19 11.81
CA ALA A 21 21.44 -7.84 10.52
C ALA A 21 20.04 -7.76 9.88
N TYR A 22 19.77 -6.65 9.20
CA TYR A 22 18.66 -6.59 8.26
C TYR A 22 19.02 -7.53 7.12
N ALA A 23 18.52 -8.76 7.19
CA ALA A 23 18.34 -9.54 5.98
C ALA A 23 17.35 -8.74 5.13
N ALA A 24 17.87 -7.94 4.20
CA ALA A 24 17.04 -7.17 3.27
C ALA A 24 16.24 -8.18 2.46
N THR A 25 14.96 -8.36 2.81
CA THR A 25 14.04 -9.11 1.97
C THR A 25 13.94 -8.34 0.65
N GLU A 26 14.27 -9.00 -0.46
CA GLU A 26 14.21 -8.34 -1.76
C GLU A 26 12.76 -7.93 -2.04
N VAL A 27 12.56 -6.66 -2.38
CA VAL A 27 11.25 -6.14 -2.78
C VAL A 27 10.98 -6.61 -4.21
N PRO A 28 9.91 -7.38 -4.47
CA PRO A 28 9.66 -7.92 -5.81
C PRO A 28 9.42 -6.81 -6.83
N ASP A 29 10.04 -6.93 -8.01
CA ASP A 29 9.79 -6.01 -9.13
C ASP A 29 8.32 -6.08 -9.59
N VAL A 30 7.78 -7.29 -9.64
CA VAL A 30 6.41 -7.61 -10.03
C VAL A 30 5.77 -8.49 -8.97
N VAL A 31 4.61 -8.08 -8.49
CA VAL A 31 3.78 -8.81 -7.54
C VAL A 31 2.53 -9.27 -8.27
N LYS A 32 2.28 -10.58 -8.29
CA LYS A 32 0.98 -11.10 -8.72
C LYS A 32 -0.02 -10.84 -7.61
N LEU A 33 -1.10 -10.11 -7.90
CA LEU A 33 -2.20 -9.90 -6.95
C LEU A 33 -3.10 -11.14 -6.85
N GLU A 34 -2.47 -12.30 -6.71
CA GLU A 34 -3.09 -13.59 -6.45
C GLU A 34 -3.09 -13.84 -4.95
N ASN A 35 -4.26 -14.12 -4.39
CA ASN A 35 -4.39 -14.36 -2.96
C ASN A 35 -5.13 -15.68 -2.75
N LYS A 36 -4.45 -16.63 -2.10
CA LYS A 36 -4.93 -18.00 -1.85
C LYS A 36 -6.23 -18.05 -1.04
N ALA A 37 -6.59 -16.99 -0.32
CA ALA A 37 -7.88 -16.89 0.36
C ALA A 37 -9.06 -16.90 -0.63
N TYR A 38 -8.85 -16.48 -1.88
CA TYR A 38 -9.86 -16.55 -2.93
C TYR A 38 -9.93 -17.96 -3.51
N LYS A 39 -11.00 -18.69 -3.18
CA LYS A 39 -11.28 -20.02 -3.78
C LYS A 39 -11.36 -19.99 -5.30
N LYS A 40 -11.86 -18.88 -5.86
CA LYS A 40 -11.98 -18.65 -7.30
C LYS A 40 -11.87 -17.15 -7.57
N HIS A 41 -10.90 -16.76 -8.39
CA HIS A 41 -10.86 -15.42 -8.94
C HIS A 41 -11.95 -15.25 -9.99
N THR A 42 -12.67 -14.12 -10.01
CA THR A 42 -13.71 -13.82 -11.01
C THR A 42 -13.13 -13.10 -12.24
N LYS A 43 -11.97 -12.46 -12.10
CA LYS A 43 -11.19 -11.78 -13.15
C LYS A 43 -9.78 -12.38 -13.28
N GLY A 44 -9.06 -12.05 -14.34
CA GLY A 44 -7.65 -12.42 -14.49
C GLY A 44 -6.79 -11.81 -13.38
N ILE A 45 -5.71 -12.50 -13.03
CA ILE A 45 -4.77 -12.07 -12.00
C ILE A 45 -4.02 -10.84 -12.51
N VAL A 46 -3.96 -9.80 -11.69
CA VAL A 46 -3.25 -8.56 -12.02
C VAL A 46 -1.77 -8.73 -11.70
N GLU A 47 -0.90 -8.44 -12.66
CA GLU A 47 0.52 -8.28 -12.43
C GLU A 47 0.81 -6.83 -12.05
N PHE A 48 1.12 -6.60 -10.78
CA PHE A 48 1.45 -5.29 -10.26
C PHE A 48 2.96 -5.07 -10.35
N HIS A 49 3.40 -4.19 -11.25
CA HIS A 49 4.80 -3.76 -11.32
C HIS A 49 5.13 -2.82 -10.16
N HIS A 50 5.46 -3.38 -9.00
CA HIS A 50 5.77 -2.64 -7.78
C HIS A 50 6.92 -1.65 -7.98
N LYS A 51 8.02 -2.08 -8.61
CA LYS A 51 9.19 -1.22 -8.87
C LYS A 51 8.85 0.01 -9.72
N LYS A 52 7.98 -0.14 -10.71
CA LYS A 52 7.53 1.01 -11.53
C LYS A 52 6.82 2.05 -10.66
N HIS A 53 5.98 1.63 -9.71
CA HIS A 53 5.28 2.56 -8.83
C HIS A 53 6.22 3.16 -7.78
N ALA A 54 7.07 2.35 -7.16
CA ALA A 54 7.97 2.77 -6.10
C ALA A 54 9.14 3.67 -6.60
N GLU A 55 9.56 3.50 -7.85
CA GLU A 55 10.72 4.21 -8.41
C GLU A 55 10.35 5.09 -9.61
N ALA A 56 10.00 4.47 -10.75
CA ALA A 56 9.88 5.19 -12.02
C ALA A 56 8.76 6.25 -11.99
N TYR A 57 7.55 5.85 -11.62
CA TYR A 57 6.41 6.76 -11.54
C TYR A 57 6.51 7.71 -10.36
N ALA A 58 7.12 7.29 -9.24
CA ALA A 58 7.41 8.20 -8.13
C ALA A 58 8.36 9.33 -8.54
N LYS A 59 9.37 9.03 -9.38
CA LYS A 59 10.29 10.01 -9.94
C LYS A 59 9.63 10.92 -10.97
N ASP A 60 8.83 10.36 -11.87
CA ASP A 60 8.21 11.12 -12.97
C ASP A 60 7.01 11.96 -12.50
N HIS A 61 6.37 11.54 -11.41
CA HIS A 61 5.12 12.11 -10.91
C HIS A 61 5.16 12.34 -9.39
N PRO A 62 6.17 13.05 -8.85
CA PRO A 62 6.43 13.15 -7.41
C PRO A 62 5.27 13.76 -6.63
N GLU A 63 4.37 14.49 -7.28
CA GLU A 63 3.18 15.04 -6.62
C GLU A 63 2.19 13.97 -6.14
N PHE A 64 2.21 12.78 -6.75
CA PHE A 64 1.34 11.65 -6.41
C PHE A 64 2.02 10.67 -5.44
N TYR A 65 3.31 10.89 -5.15
CA TYR A 65 4.14 9.99 -4.33
C TYR A 65 4.81 10.69 -3.14
N LYS A 66 4.19 11.77 -2.65
CA LYS A 66 4.75 12.59 -1.56
C LYS A 66 4.95 11.83 -0.25
N ARG A 67 4.17 10.77 -0.02
CA ARG A 67 4.23 9.90 1.16
C ARG A 67 5.14 8.68 0.96
N GLY A 68 5.84 8.58 -0.18
CA GLY A 68 6.72 7.46 -0.52
C GLY A 68 5.96 6.12 -0.50
N CYS A 69 6.52 5.11 0.17
CA CYS A 69 5.87 3.81 0.36
C CYS A 69 4.49 3.93 1.05
N GLY A 70 4.30 5.00 1.83
CA GLY A 70 3.05 5.32 2.52
C GLY A 70 1.90 5.75 1.62
N GLU A 71 2.11 5.92 0.31
CA GLU A 71 0.99 6.12 -0.62
C GLU A 71 0.05 4.92 -0.67
N CYS A 72 0.61 3.70 -0.54
CA CYS A 72 -0.14 2.45 -0.56
C CYS A 72 -0.11 1.73 0.79
N HIS A 73 1.02 1.75 1.49
CA HIS A 73 1.15 1.09 2.79
C HIS A 73 0.67 2.03 3.91
N HIS A 74 -0.42 1.65 4.57
CA HIS A 74 -0.97 2.39 5.69
C HIS A 74 -1.18 1.47 6.90
N ASP A 75 -1.32 2.07 8.07
CA ASP A 75 -1.70 1.35 9.29
C ASP A 75 -3.22 1.07 9.33
N ASP A 76 -3.68 0.43 10.42
CA ASP A 76 -5.09 0.11 10.65
C ASP A 76 -5.98 1.36 10.90
N GLN A 77 -5.37 2.53 11.09
CA GLN A 77 -6.03 3.82 11.22
C GLN A 77 -5.99 4.63 9.92
N ASN A 78 -5.58 4.01 8.80
CA ASN A 78 -5.40 4.64 7.50
C ASN A 78 -4.34 5.76 7.51
N LYS A 79 -3.36 5.69 8.43
CA LYS A 79 -2.22 6.60 8.42
C LYS A 79 -1.13 6.05 7.52
N PRO A 80 -0.54 6.89 6.65
CA PRO A 80 0.54 6.49 5.75
C PRO A 80 1.77 6.00 6.52
N LEU A 81 2.38 4.89 6.09
CA LEU A 81 3.67 4.43 6.61
C LEU A 81 4.83 5.16 5.91
N THR A 82 5.12 6.39 6.31
CA THR A 82 6.12 7.26 5.65
C THR A 82 7.58 6.88 5.92
N ASN A 83 7.83 6.07 6.95
CA ASN A 83 9.18 5.68 7.36
C ASN A 83 9.57 4.28 6.85
N LEU A 84 8.70 3.65 6.07
CA LEU A 84 8.89 2.31 5.53
C LEU A 84 9.98 2.31 4.45
N LYS A 85 10.92 1.37 4.56
CA LYS A 85 12.06 1.19 3.65
C LYS A 85 11.92 -0.08 2.82
N ALA A 86 12.68 -0.17 1.74
CA ALA A 86 12.75 -1.39 0.95
C ALA A 86 13.31 -2.53 1.81
N GLY A 87 12.62 -3.66 1.83
CA GLY A 87 12.95 -4.83 2.64
C GLY A 87 12.42 -4.79 4.08
N ASP A 88 11.69 -3.74 4.47
CA ASP A 88 10.91 -3.78 5.70
C ASP A 88 9.70 -4.72 5.51
N ASP A 89 9.33 -5.43 6.57
CA ASP A 89 8.14 -6.28 6.56
C ASP A 89 6.86 -5.44 6.41
N VAL A 90 6.02 -5.86 5.46
CA VAL A 90 4.70 -5.26 5.22
C VAL A 90 3.60 -6.29 5.36
N LYS A 91 2.44 -5.82 5.83
CA LYS A 91 1.25 -6.66 6.00
C LYS A 91 0.44 -6.75 4.71
N SER A 92 -0.25 -7.88 4.53
CA SER A 92 -1.23 -8.01 3.45
C SER A 92 -2.45 -7.13 3.73
N CYS A 93 -3.01 -6.49 2.69
CA CYS A 93 -4.26 -5.75 2.80
C CYS A 93 -5.39 -6.60 3.43
N LEU A 94 -5.39 -7.92 3.15
CA LEU A 94 -6.40 -8.86 3.64
C LEU A 94 -6.38 -9.04 5.16
N GLU A 95 -5.29 -8.69 5.86
CA GLU A 95 -5.23 -8.77 7.32
C GLU A 95 -6.27 -7.85 7.99
N CYS A 96 -6.55 -6.70 7.39
CA CYS A 96 -7.54 -5.73 7.87
C CYS A 96 -8.81 -5.72 7.01
N HIS A 97 -8.69 -5.81 5.68
CA HIS A 97 -9.80 -5.80 4.74
C HIS A 97 -10.32 -7.23 4.49
N LYS A 98 -10.85 -7.87 5.54
CA LYS A 98 -11.01 -9.33 5.63
C LYS A 98 -12.09 -9.94 4.72
N LYS A 99 -13.11 -9.17 4.31
CA LYS A 99 -14.19 -9.72 3.48
C LYS A 99 -13.68 -9.88 2.06
N LEU A 100 -13.76 -11.09 1.51
CA LEU A 100 -13.26 -11.37 0.17
C LEU A 100 -14.17 -10.76 -0.91
N GLY A 101 -13.56 -10.38 -2.03
CA GLY A 101 -14.30 -9.87 -3.20
C GLY A 101 -14.77 -8.43 -3.05
N GLU A 102 -15.66 -8.02 -3.95
CA GLU A 102 -16.37 -6.74 -3.89
C GLU A 102 -17.59 -6.85 -2.96
N MET A 103 -18.03 -5.74 -2.40
CA MET A 103 -19.26 -5.73 -1.63
C MET A 103 -20.46 -6.08 -2.54
N PRO A 104 -21.35 -7.01 -2.14
CA PRO A 104 -22.50 -7.39 -2.93
C PRO A 104 -23.38 -6.20 -3.32
N SER A 105 -23.87 -6.17 -4.56
CA SER A 105 -24.71 -5.06 -5.04
C SER A 105 -25.98 -4.86 -4.22
N LYS A 106 -26.53 -5.94 -3.63
CA LYS A 106 -27.68 -5.87 -2.71
C LYS A 106 -27.35 -5.08 -1.44
N GLU A 107 -26.17 -5.28 -0.85
CA GLU A 107 -25.70 -4.52 0.31
C GLU A 107 -25.45 -3.05 -0.04
N LYS A 108 -24.77 -2.79 -1.18
CA LYS A 108 -24.59 -1.42 -1.70
C LYS A 108 -25.94 -0.70 -1.88
N LYS A 109 -26.95 -1.40 -2.42
CA LYS A 109 -28.31 -0.86 -2.60
C LYS A 109 -28.98 -0.60 -1.25
N ALA A 110 -28.90 -1.55 -0.31
CA ALA A 110 -29.49 -1.39 1.03
C ALA A 110 -28.93 -0.16 1.76
N MET A 111 -27.61 0.06 1.70
CA MET A 111 -26.99 1.25 2.30
C MET A 111 -27.46 2.56 1.66
N ARG A 112 -27.70 2.57 0.34
CA ARG A 112 -28.27 3.74 -0.37
C ARG A 112 -29.72 3.99 0.01
N THR A 113 -30.54 2.94 0.11
CA THR A 113 -31.94 3.02 0.55
C THR A 113 -32.03 3.51 1.99
N ALA A 114 -31.15 3.04 2.86
CA ALA A 114 -31.00 3.51 4.24
C ALA A 114 -30.40 4.93 4.34
N LYS A 115 -30.08 5.57 3.21
CA LYS A 115 -29.50 6.92 3.13
C LYS A 115 -28.25 7.12 3.99
N LEU A 116 -27.45 6.06 4.17
CA LEU A 116 -26.16 6.17 4.87
C LEU A 116 -25.31 7.25 4.20
N SER A 117 -24.56 7.99 5.01
CA SER A 117 -23.62 9.00 4.53
C SER A 117 -22.54 8.36 3.64
N LYS A 118 -21.86 9.18 2.83
CA LYS A 118 -20.77 8.69 1.98
C LYS A 118 -19.67 8.02 2.81
N GLU A 119 -19.35 8.60 3.97
CA GLU A 119 -18.31 8.10 4.86
C GLU A 119 -18.70 6.74 5.47
N GLU A 120 -19.92 6.59 5.96
CA GLU A 120 -20.41 5.31 6.50
C GLU A 120 -20.40 4.21 5.45
N ARG A 121 -20.78 4.53 4.20
CA ARG A 121 -20.70 3.58 3.10
C ARG A 121 -19.26 3.19 2.79
N ALA A 122 -18.36 4.17 2.72
CA ALA A 122 -16.94 3.92 2.45
C ALA A 122 -16.32 3.01 3.53
N LYS A 123 -16.59 3.27 4.82
CA LYS A 123 -16.11 2.41 5.91
C LYS A 123 -16.57 0.96 5.75
N LYS A 124 -17.84 0.75 5.40
CA LYS A 124 -18.40 -0.59 5.18
C LYS A 124 -17.84 -1.25 3.91
N GLU A 125 -17.67 -0.50 2.83
CA GLU A 125 -17.08 -0.99 1.58
C GLU A 125 -15.63 -1.41 1.79
N LEU A 126 -14.85 -0.64 2.54
CA LEU A 126 -13.45 -0.97 2.85
C LEU A 126 -13.31 -2.22 3.71
N GLU A 127 -14.33 -2.77 4.35
CA GLU A 127 -14.20 -4.11 4.96
C GLU A 127 -13.91 -5.21 3.92
N TYR A 128 -14.22 -4.94 2.64
CA TYR A 128 -14.01 -5.83 1.52
C TYR A 128 -12.65 -5.60 0.84
N HIS A 129 -11.85 -6.66 0.72
CA HIS A 129 -10.50 -6.66 0.17
C HIS A 129 -10.44 -6.08 -1.26
N ALA A 130 -11.38 -6.45 -2.14
CA ALA A 130 -11.35 -5.95 -3.51
C ALA A 130 -11.73 -4.46 -3.59
N GLU A 131 -12.58 -3.97 -2.69
CA GLU A 131 -12.90 -2.54 -2.62
C GLU A 131 -11.68 -1.74 -2.17
N ALA A 132 -10.93 -2.23 -1.18
CA ALA A 132 -9.69 -1.59 -0.73
C ALA A 132 -8.65 -1.48 -1.87
N ILE A 133 -8.46 -2.56 -2.64
CA ILE A 133 -7.58 -2.55 -3.81
C ILE A 133 -8.10 -1.58 -4.88
N HIS A 134 -9.39 -1.64 -5.22
CA HIS A 134 -9.97 -0.78 -6.25
C HIS A 134 -9.93 0.71 -5.84
N GLU A 135 -10.13 1.05 -4.58
CA GLU A 135 -10.02 2.41 -4.08
C GLU A 135 -8.56 2.90 -4.17
N ASN A 136 -7.60 2.11 -3.65
CA ASN A 136 -6.18 2.47 -3.69
C ASN A 136 -5.65 2.65 -5.12
N CYS A 137 -5.89 1.66 -5.99
CA CYS A 137 -5.35 1.68 -7.36
C CYS A 137 -6.15 2.62 -8.27
N THR A 138 -7.47 2.43 -8.37
CA THR A 138 -8.27 3.22 -9.33
C THR A 138 -8.46 4.65 -8.85
N GLY A 139 -8.42 4.92 -7.55
CA GLY A 139 -8.47 6.27 -6.98
C GLY A 139 -7.28 7.10 -7.46
N CYS A 140 -6.05 6.62 -7.23
CA CYS A 140 -4.84 7.30 -7.68
C CYS A 140 -4.81 7.47 -9.20
N HIS A 141 -5.13 6.42 -9.96
CA HIS A 141 -5.16 6.49 -11.43
C HIS A 141 -6.19 7.51 -11.97
N LYS A 142 -7.39 7.58 -11.36
CA LYS A 142 -8.40 8.60 -11.72
C LYS A 142 -7.92 10.01 -11.41
N LEU A 143 -7.24 10.21 -10.28
CA LEU A 143 -6.65 11.52 -9.93
C LEU A 143 -5.58 11.93 -10.94
N TYR A 144 -4.67 11.01 -11.29
CA TYR A 144 -3.67 11.22 -12.33
C TYR A 144 -4.30 11.61 -13.67
N ASN A 145 -5.26 10.81 -14.14
CA ASN A 145 -5.93 11.06 -15.42
C ASN A 145 -6.67 12.40 -15.41
N LYS A 146 -7.39 12.71 -14.34
CA LYS A 146 -8.13 13.97 -14.20
C LYS A 146 -7.18 15.17 -14.22
N LYS A 147 -6.08 15.12 -13.47
CA LYS A 147 -5.09 16.21 -13.41
C LYS A 147 -4.47 16.46 -14.79
N ASN A 148 -4.18 15.39 -15.53
CA ASN A 148 -3.58 15.45 -16.86
C ASN A 148 -4.60 15.56 -18.00
N LYS A 149 -5.89 15.70 -17.70
CA LYS A 149 -7.00 15.77 -18.67
C LYS A 149 -7.05 14.59 -19.64
N LEU A 150 -6.60 13.41 -19.19
CA LEU A 150 -6.58 12.17 -19.95
C LEU A 150 -7.92 11.43 -19.82
N LYS A 151 -8.38 10.87 -20.93
CA LYS A 151 -9.49 9.93 -21.01
C LYS A 151 -8.95 8.50 -20.96
N SER A 152 -9.76 7.56 -20.50
CA SER A 152 -9.36 6.15 -20.36
C SER A 152 -8.85 5.48 -21.64
N LYS A 153 -9.18 6.02 -22.81
CA LYS A 153 -8.73 5.55 -24.12
C LYS A 153 -7.38 6.13 -24.56
N ASP A 154 -6.88 7.15 -23.88
CA ASP A 154 -5.65 7.82 -24.27
C ASP A 154 -4.45 6.92 -23.91
N PRO A 155 -3.43 6.80 -24.78
CA PRO A 155 -2.32 5.87 -24.56
C PRO A 155 -1.53 6.12 -23.26
N LYS A 156 -1.54 7.36 -22.76
CA LYS A 156 -0.85 7.76 -21.51
C LYS A 156 -1.74 7.66 -20.28
N ALA A 157 -3.02 7.30 -20.43
CA ALA A 157 -3.93 7.23 -19.30
C ALA A 157 -3.56 6.06 -18.38
N ALA A 158 -3.55 6.33 -17.08
CA ALA A 158 -3.46 5.29 -16.07
C ALA A 158 -4.71 4.39 -16.15
N PRO A 159 -4.56 3.06 -15.93
CA PRO A 159 -5.64 2.12 -16.16
C PRO A 159 -6.76 2.30 -15.12
N THR A 160 -7.98 2.50 -15.58
CA THR A 160 -9.14 2.83 -14.73
C THR A 160 -10.38 1.98 -15.04
N THR A 161 -10.26 1.07 -16.00
CA THR A 161 -11.34 0.16 -16.42
C THR A 161 -10.99 -1.28 -16.06
N CYS A 162 -12.00 -2.14 -15.90
CA CYS A 162 -11.78 -3.52 -15.51
C CYS A 162 -10.80 -4.25 -16.45
N LYS A 163 -10.96 -4.09 -17.77
CA LYS A 163 -10.17 -4.81 -18.79
C LYS A 163 -8.74 -4.28 -18.94
N THR A 164 -8.51 -3.01 -18.57
CA THR A 164 -7.15 -2.42 -18.60
C THR A 164 -6.30 -2.84 -17.42
N CYS A 165 -6.91 -3.32 -16.33
CA CYS A 165 -6.20 -3.84 -15.17
C CYS A 165 -6.20 -5.38 -15.13
N HIS A 166 -7.36 -5.99 -15.35
CA HIS A 166 -7.51 -7.44 -15.32
C HIS A 166 -7.37 -8.03 -16.72
N PRO A 167 -6.35 -8.88 -16.96
CA PRO A 167 -6.24 -9.59 -18.22
C PRO A 167 -7.44 -10.54 -18.42
N GLU A 168 -7.69 -10.89 -19.67
CA GLU A 168 -8.60 -11.98 -20.00
C GLU A 168 -8.05 -13.29 -19.42
N LYS A 169 -8.95 -14.18 -19.00
CA LYS A 169 -8.58 -15.44 -18.36
C LYS A 169 -8.31 -16.52 -19.39
#